data_AF-A0A968B2X8-F1
#
_entry.id   AF-A0A968B2X8-F1
#
_cell.length_a   1.000
_cell.length_b   1.000
_cell.length_c   1.000
_cell.angle_alpha   90.00
_cell.angle_beta   90.00
_cell.angle_gamma   90.00
#
_symmetry.space_group_name_H-M   'P 1'
#
loop_
_entity.id
_entity.type
_entity.pdbx_description
1 polymer ?
#
loop_
_entity_poly.entity_id
_entity_poly.type
_entity_poly.pdbx_seq_one_letter_code
_entity_poly.pdbx_strand_id
1 'polypeptide(L)'
;RRIADTDLVSVVLDVSTPEDIQLRIDRVPDPQRKLHKAVRMCRQADKQGGLLNNYDLSEILNVSDSYISHLLLDYERRKKTIVPRRGTIHDIGSGLSHKWVICHKRYVEGKSPDRIARETYHSLQSVDRYLGQFDRVRHCLHQGFSAVETARILDCSLSLVETYLQMDKELTG
;
A
#
# COMPACT_ATOMS: atom_id res chain seq x y z
N ARG A 1 -12.19 5.79 8.19
CA ARG A 1 -12.79 5.76 9.55
C ARG A 1 -11.72 6.11 10.57
N ARG A 2 -12.04 6.84 11.66
CA ARG A 2 -11.06 7.08 12.72
C ARG A 2 -10.88 5.81 13.56
N ILE A 3 -9.80 5.71 14.34
CA ILE A 3 -9.57 4.57 15.25
C ILE A 3 -10.77 4.38 16.19
N ALA A 4 -11.31 5.48 16.73
CA ALA A 4 -12.46 5.47 17.62
C ALA A 4 -13.74 4.89 16.99
N ASP A 5 -13.84 4.86 15.65
CA ASP A 5 -15.02 4.39 14.91
C ASP A 5 -14.80 3.00 14.29
N THR A 6 -13.76 2.28 14.73
CA THR A 6 -13.40 0.95 14.21
C THR A 6 -13.52 -0.09 15.32
N ASP A 7 -14.31 -1.13 15.10
CA ASP A 7 -14.41 -2.25 16.03
C ASP A 7 -13.05 -2.93 16.18
N LEU A 8 -12.62 -3.16 17.43
CA LEU A 8 -11.40 -3.89 17.72
C LEU A 8 -11.66 -5.39 17.63
N VAL A 9 -10.81 -6.09 16.87
CA VAL A 9 -10.88 -7.54 16.69
C VAL A 9 -9.63 -8.16 17.29
N SER A 10 -9.80 -9.10 18.22
CA SER A 10 -8.70 -9.90 18.73
C SER A 10 -8.25 -10.90 17.67
N VAL A 11 -6.95 -10.96 17.42
CA VAL A 11 -6.33 -11.87 16.44
C VAL A 11 -5.17 -12.63 17.07
N VAL A 12 -4.96 -13.87 16.64
CA VAL A 12 -3.81 -14.70 17.02
C VAL A 12 -2.74 -14.60 15.93
N LEU A 13 -1.50 -14.33 16.33
CA LEU A 13 -0.37 -14.13 15.42
C LEU A 13 0.78 -15.07 15.76
N ASP A 14 1.41 -15.63 14.74
CA ASP A 14 2.65 -16.37 14.92
C ASP A 14 3.82 -15.38 14.99
N VAL A 15 4.28 -15.08 16.21
CA VAL A 15 5.40 -14.14 16.42
C VAL A 15 6.75 -14.75 16.04
N SER A 16 6.91 -16.05 16.26
CA SER A 16 8.09 -16.81 15.87
C SER A 16 7.70 -18.23 15.51
N THR A 17 8.22 -18.71 14.39
CA THR A 17 8.00 -20.05 13.84
C THR A 17 9.33 -20.76 13.65
N PRO A 18 9.34 -22.08 13.41
CA PRO A 18 10.56 -22.80 13.04
C PRO A 18 11.28 -22.21 11.81
N GLU A 19 10.54 -21.71 10.82
CA GLU A 19 11.11 -21.05 9.65
C GLU A 19 11.89 -19.78 10.03
N ASP A 20 11.37 -18.97 10.96
CA ASP A 20 12.07 -17.77 11.44
C ASP A 20 13.40 -18.10 12.12
N ILE A 21 13.47 -19.24 12.80
CA ILE A 21 14.70 -19.75 13.42
C ILE A 21 15.68 -20.17 12.32
N GLN A 22 15.20 -20.90 11.31
CA GLN A 22 16.03 -21.32 10.18
C GLN A 22 16.63 -20.13 9.41
N LEU A 23 15.83 -19.09 9.11
CA LEU A 23 16.32 -17.86 8.48
C LEU A 23 17.41 -17.16 9.31
N ARG A 24 17.40 -17.30 10.64
CA ARG A 24 18.48 -16.80 11.50
C ARG A 24 19.75 -17.67 11.40
N ILE A 25 19.59 -18.99 11.39
CA ILE A 25 20.70 -19.96 11.20
C ILE A 25 21.39 -19.69 9.86
N ASP A 26 20.60 -19.48 8.81
CA ASP A 26 21.07 -19.22 7.44
C ASP A 26 21.65 -17.81 7.27
N ARG A 27 21.72 -17.02 8.35
CA ARG A 27 22.24 -15.64 8.36
C ARG A 27 21.54 -14.71 7.37
N VAL A 28 20.26 -14.96 7.08
CA VAL A 28 19.45 -14.08 6.24
C VAL A 28 19.43 -12.68 6.87
N PRO A 29 19.65 -11.60 6.08
CA PRO A 29 19.71 -10.24 6.60
C PRO A 29 18.50 -9.86 7.43
N ASP A 30 18.71 -9.11 8.51
CA ASP A 30 17.64 -8.72 9.42
C ASP A 30 16.43 -8.05 8.74
N PRO A 31 16.61 -7.11 7.78
CA PRO A 31 15.50 -6.52 7.04
C PRO A 31 14.58 -7.55 6.38
N GLN A 32 15.15 -8.61 5.80
CA GLN A 32 14.38 -9.65 5.12
C GLN A 32 13.61 -10.53 6.11
N ARG A 33 14.22 -10.84 7.26
CA ARG A 33 13.54 -11.60 8.33
C ARG A 33 12.39 -10.81 8.96
N LYS A 34 12.60 -9.53 9.23
CA LYS A 34 11.56 -8.64 9.77
C LYS A 34 10.41 -8.46 8.78
N LEU A 35 10.74 -8.27 7.50
CA LEU A 35 9.75 -8.20 6.43
C LEU A 35 8.94 -9.49 6.30
N HIS A 36 9.60 -10.65 6.34
CA HIS A 36 8.93 -11.95 6.32
C HIS A 36 7.86 -12.04 7.43
N LYS A 37 8.26 -11.73 8.67
CA LYS A 37 7.35 -11.73 9.83
C LYS A 37 6.20 -10.73 9.66
N ALA A 38 6.49 -9.49 9.27
CA ALA A 38 5.49 -8.44 9.10
C ALA A 38 4.42 -8.84 8.07
N VAL A 39 4.83 -9.34 6.91
CA VAL A 39 3.91 -9.79 5.85
C VAL A 39 3.05 -10.97 6.33
N ARG A 40 3.63 -11.94 7.04
CA ARG A 40 2.88 -13.07 7.61
C ARG A 40 1.82 -12.57 8.59
N MET A 41 2.20 -11.73 9.55
CA MET A 41 1.30 -11.22 10.60
C MET A 41 0.14 -10.41 10.02
N CYS A 42 0.40 -9.53 9.05
CA CYS A 42 -0.67 -8.80 8.36
C CYS A 42 -1.69 -9.73 7.70
N ARG A 43 -1.21 -10.77 6.99
CA ARG A 43 -2.09 -11.77 6.37
C ARG A 43 -2.84 -12.61 7.39
N GLN A 44 -2.23 -12.93 8.53
CA GLN A 44 -2.90 -13.66 9.62
C GLN A 44 -4.00 -12.83 10.26
N ALA A 45 -3.75 -11.54 10.51
CA ALA A 45 -4.76 -10.63 11.02
C ALA A 45 -5.93 -10.49 10.05
N ASP A 46 -5.65 -10.25 8.76
CA ASP A 46 -6.65 -10.07 7.71
C ASP A 46 -7.58 -11.29 7.60
N LYS A 47 -7.01 -12.51 7.63
CA LYS A 47 -7.79 -13.76 7.63
C LYS A 47 -8.73 -13.91 8.83
N GLN A 48 -8.45 -13.23 9.93
CA GLN A 48 -9.26 -13.23 11.15
C GLN A 48 -10.21 -12.02 11.21
N GLY A 49 -10.29 -11.23 10.15
CA GLY A 49 -11.11 -10.01 10.09
C GLY A 49 -10.51 -8.81 10.83
N GLY A 50 -9.25 -8.91 11.29
CA GLY A 50 -8.50 -7.82 11.90
C GLY A 50 -7.51 -7.19 10.92
N LEU A 51 -7.07 -5.96 11.20
CA LEU A 51 -6.03 -5.30 10.40
C LEU A 51 -5.00 -4.67 11.32
N LEU A 52 -3.74 -5.08 11.16
CA LEU A 52 -2.63 -4.44 11.85
C LEU A 52 -2.30 -3.08 11.22
N ASN A 53 -1.88 -2.15 12.05
CA ASN A 53 -1.22 -0.92 11.63
C ASN A 53 0.31 -1.05 11.81
N ASN A 54 1.07 -0.04 11.35
CA ASN A 54 2.53 -0.08 11.45
C ASN A 54 3.04 -0.01 12.90
N TYR A 55 2.28 0.62 13.81
CA TYR A 55 2.61 0.70 15.22
C TYR A 55 2.48 -0.67 15.90
N ASP A 56 1.41 -1.43 15.62
CA ASP A 56 1.25 -2.80 16.14
C ASP A 56 2.44 -3.69 15.76
N LEU A 57 2.85 -3.62 14.48
CA LEU A 57 4.02 -4.35 13.98
C LEU A 57 5.33 -3.86 14.60
N SER A 58 5.46 -2.55 14.84
CA SER A 58 6.63 -1.92 15.45
C SER A 58 6.85 -2.44 16.87
N GLU A 59 5.77 -2.55 17.64
CA GLU A 59 5.75 -3.07 19.00
C GLU A 59 6.11 -4.56 19.02
N ILE A 60 5.41 -5.37 18.21
CA ILE A 60 5.66 -6.83 18.14
C ILE A 60 7.09 -7.14 17.68
N LEU A 61 7.61 -6.40 16.70
CA LEU A 61 8.91 -6.68 16.08
C LEU A 61 10.07 -5.89 16.71
N ASN A 62 9.82 -5.03 17.70
CA ASN A 62 10.82 -4.20 18.38
C ASN A 62 11.67 -3.38 17.39
N VAL A 63 11.02 -2.64 16.50
CA VAL A 63 11.64 -1.73 15.52
C VAL A 63 10.76 -0.48 15.39
N SER A 64 11.21 0.58 14.73
CA SER A 64 10.35 1.76 14.53
C SER A 64 9.23 1.50 13.52
N ASP A 65 8.09 2.16 13.70
CA ASP A 65 6.96 2.15 12.75
C ASP A 65 7.38 2.67 11.37
N SER A 66 8.28 3.66 11.33
CA SER A 66 8.87 4.20 10.11
C SER A 66 9.72 3.15 9.38
N TYR A 67 10.45 2.31 10.11
CA TYR A 67 11.22 1.22 9.52
C TYR A 67 10.29 0.13 8.93
N ILE A 68 9.23 -0.24 9.65
CA ILE A 68 8.19 -1.16 9.13
C ILE A 68 7.56 -0.61 7.86
N SER A 69 7.21 0.68 7.87
CA SER A 69 6.64 1.37 6.71
C SER A 69 7.56 1.21 5.49
N HIS A 70 8.83 1.57 5.62
CA HIS A 70 9.80 1.44 4.52
C HIS A 70 9.93 0.01 4.00
N LEU A 71 10.03 -0.99 4.89
CA LEU A 71 10.13 -2.40 4.48
C LEU A 71 8.91 -2.87 3.67
N LEU A 72 7.71 -2.54 4.16
CA LEU A 72 6.47 -2.96 3.49
C LEU A 72 6.27 -2.23 2.17
N LEU A 73 6.54 -0.92 2.11
CA LEU A 73 6.42 -0.14 0.86
C LEU A 73 7.36 -0.65 -0.23
N ASP A 74 8.61 -0.95 0.12
CA ASP A 74 9.60 -1.51 -0.81
C ASP A 74 9.22 -2.92 -1.27
N TYR A 75 8.70 -3.76 -0.36
CA TYR A 75 8.17 -5.08 -0.72
C TYR A 75 6.98 -4.98 -1.68
N GLU A 76 5.99 -4.14 -1.38
CA GLU A 76 4.79 -3.96 -2.19
C GLU A 76 5.12 -3.49 -3.60
N ARG A 77 6.02 -2.51 -3.74
CA ARG A 77 6.51 -2.02 -5.03
C ARG A 77 7.23 -3.12 -5.82
N ARG A 78 8.24 -3.77 -5.22
CA ARG A 78 9.04 -4.81 -5.91
C ARG A 78 8.22 -6.02 -6.31
N LYS A 79 7.27 -6.44 -5.47
CA LYS A 79 6.42 -7.61 -5.71
C LYS A 79 5.10 -7.27 -6.43
N LYS A 80 4.82 -6.00 -6.71
CA LYS A 80 3.59 -5.53 -7.37
C LYS A 80 2.33 -6.08 -6.69
N THR A 81 2.39 -6.09 -5.37
CA THR A 81 1.38 -6.67 -4.48
C THR A 81 1.09 -5.70 -3.33
N ILE A 82 0.01 -5.94 -2.61
CA ILE A 82 -0.38 -5.16 -1.45
C ILE A 82 -0.43 -6.07 -0.23
N VAL A 83 0.08 -5.56 0.90
CA VAL A 83 -0.04 -6.24 2.19
C VAL A 83 -1.32 -5.73 2.88
N PRO A 84 -2.24 -6.61 3.29
CA PRO A 84 -3.49 -6.20 3.92
C PRO A 84 -3.21 -5.66 5.32
N ARG A 85 -3.15 -4.34 5.42
CA ARG A 85 -2.90 -3.60 6.67
C ARG A 85 -3.80 -2.39 6.71
N ARG A 86 -4.05 -1.87 7.92
CA ARG A 86 -5.02 -0.79 8.14
C ARG A 86 -4.79 0.43 7.25
N GLY A 87 -3.53 0.82 7.08
CA GLY A 87 -3.17 1.96 6.25
C GLY A 87 -3.47 1.78 4.76
N THR A 88 -3.43 0.54 4.26
CA THR A 88 -3.73 0.23 2.86
C THR A 88 -5.22 -0.01 2.64
N ILE A 89 -5.90 -0.72 3.54
CA ILE A 89 -7.32 -1.07 3.37
C ILE A 89 -8.26 0.12 3.63
N HIS A 90 -7.91 0.99 4.57
CA HIS A 90 -8.74 2.15 4.90
C HIS A 90 -8.25 3.44 4.24
N ASP A 91 -7.29 3.35 3.31
CA ASP A 91 -6.65 4.50 2.68
C ASP A 91 -6.05 5.49 3.71
N ILE A 92 -5.67 4.98 4.90
CA ILE A 92 -5.12 5.75 6.01
C ILE A 92 -3.60 5.79 5.83
N GLY A 93 -3.16 6.64 4.92
CA GLY A 93 -1.75 6.94 4.73
C GLY A 93 -1.48 7.64 3.41
N SER A 94 -0.45 8.48 3.38
CA SER A 94 0.13 9.06 2.16
C SER A 94 0.80 8.02 1.25
N GLY A 95 0.56 6.72 1.49
CA GLY A 95 1.25 5.59 0.89
C GLY A 95 1.04 5.55 -0.62
N LEU A 96 1.95 6.18 -1.34
CA LEU A 96 2.04 6.17 -2.80
C LEU A 96 2.10 4.76 -3.39
N SER A 97 2.50 3.75 -2.60
CA SER A 97 2.70 2.38 -3.08
C SER A 97 1.43 1.71 -3.59
N HIS A 98 0.33 1.72 -2.82
CA HIS A 98 -0.86 0.97 -3.22
C HIS A 98 -1.55 1.62 -4.43
N LYS A 99 -1.58 2.96 -4.49
CA LYS A 99 -2.03 3.72 -5.68
C LYS A 99 -1.16 3.40 -6.89
N TRP A 100 0.17 3.34 -6.71
CA TRP A 100 1.09 2.93 -7.77
C TRP A 100 0.83 1.50 -8.23
N VAL A 101 0.66 0.53 -7.32
CA VAL A 101 0.36 -0.87 -7.66
C VAL A 101 -0.96 -0.99 -8.42
N ILE A 102 -2.00 -0.24 -8.01
CA ILE A 102 -3.29 -0.17 -8.71
C ILE A 102 -3.10 0.36 -10.14
N CYS A 103 -2.40 1.48 -10.31
CA CYS A 103 -2.14 2.07 -11.62
C CYS A 103 -1.26 1.17 -12.49
N HIS A 104 -0.20 0.58 -11.95
CA HIS A 104 0.65 -0.38 -12.66
C HIS A 104 -0.16 -1.56 -13.18
N LYS A 105 -0.98 -2.19 -12.33
CA LYS A 105 -1.85 -3.30 -12.76
C LYS A 105 -2.81 -2.89 -13.87
N ARG A 106 -3.32 -1.65 -13.86
CA ARG A 106 -4.22 -1.14 -14.89
C ARG A 106 -3.50 -0.84 -16.20
N TYR A 107 -2.51 0.05 -16.18
CA TYR A 107 -1.94 0.66 -17.38
C TYR A 107 -0.74 -0.11 -17.94
N VAL A 108 -0.07 -0.93 -17.14
CA VAL A 108 1.07 -1.76 -17.59
C VAL A 108 0.63 -3.22 -17.80
N GLU A 109 -0.12 -3.79 -16.86
CA GLU A 109 -0.56 -5.20 -16.97
C GLU A 109 -1.91 -5.37 -17.70
N GLY A 110 -2.63 -4.28 -18.00
CA GLY A 110 -3.92 -4.32 -18.70
C GLY A 110 -5.07 -4.98 -17.91
N LYS A 111 -4.96 -5.08 -16.57
CA LYS A 111 -5.96 -5.77 -15.75
C LYS A 111 -7.27 -4.98 -15.67
N SER A 112 -8.37 -5.71 -15.54
CA SER A 112 -9.69 -5.14 -15.29
C SER A 112 -9.82 -4.62 -13.86
N PRO A 113 -10.62 -3.56 -13.61
CA PRO A 113 -10.83 -3.02 -12.26
C PRO A 113 -11.30 -4.05 -11.23
N ASP A 114 -12.16 -5.00 -11.60
CA ASP A 114 -12.63 -6.08 -10.71
C ASP A 114 -11.50 -7.02 -10.27
N ARG A 115 -10.53 -7.28 -11.16
CA ARG A 115 -9.37 -8.11 -10.86
C ARG A 115 -8.40 -7.35 -9.97
N ILE A 116 -8.20 -6.06 -10.25
CA ILE A 116 -7.37 -5.19 -9.43
C ILE A 116 -7.93 -5.14 -8.00
N ALA A 117 -9.24 -4.85 -7.84
CA ALA A 117 -9.91 -4.80 -6.54
C ALA A 117 -9.64 -6.04 -5.68
N ARG A 118 -9.78 -7.23 -6.29
CA ARG A 118 -9.49 -8.51 -5.63
C ARG A 118 -8.01 -8.67 -5.25
N GLU A 119 -7.09 -8.34 -6.17
CA GLU A 119 -5.64 -8.47 -5.93
C GLU A 119 -5.08 -7.42 -4.96
N THR A 120 -5.78 -6.30 -4.77
CA THR A 120 -5.32 -5.19 -3.94
C THR A 120 -6.09 -5.05 -2.63
N TYR A 121 -7.06 -5.92 -2.35
CA TYR A 121 -7.91 -5.85 -1.15
C TYR A 121 -8.72 -4.54 -1.05
N HIS A 122 -9.07 -3.96 -2.20
CA HIS A 122 -9.89 -2.75 -2.27
C HIS A 122 -11.29 -3.07 -2.79
N SER A 123 -12.26 -2.21 -2.50
CA SER A 123 -13.53 -2.23 -3.22
C SER A 123 -13.34 -1.77 -4.66
N LEU A 124 -14.21 -2.23 -5.56
CA LEU A 124 -14.23 -1.76 -6.95
C LEU A 124 -14.37 -0.22 -7.00
N GLN A 125 -15.23 0.35 -6.17
CA GLN A 125 -15.42 1.79 -6.05
C GLN A 125 -14.12 2.53 -5.68
N SER A 126 -13.34 2.00 -4.74
CA SER A 126 -12.05 2.60 -4.38
C SER A 126 -11.05 2.53 -5.54
N VAL A 127 -11.00 1.41 -6.25
CA VAL A 127 -10.16 1.26 -7.45
C VAL A 127 -10.56 2.27 -8.53
N ASP A 128 -11.84 2.35 -8.88
CA ASP A 128 -12.34 3.28 -9.90
C ASP A 128 -12.05 4.74 -9.52
N ARG A 129 -12.23 5.10 -8.25
CA ARG A 129 -11.87 6.43 -7.75
C ARG A 129 -10.39 6.75 -7.98
N TYR A 130 -9.50 5.78 -7.73
CA TYR A 130 -8.06 5.98 -7.92
C TYR A 130 -7.65 6.10 -9.38
N LEU A 131 -8.16 5.20 -10.22
CA LEU A 131 -7.89 5.23 -11.66
C LEU A 131 -8.45 6.50 -12.28
N GLY A 132 -9.69 6.87 -11.95
CA GLY A 132 -10.31 8.10 -12.43
C GLY A 132 -9.58 9.36 -11.98
N GLN A 133 -9.10 9.43 -10.74
CA GLN A 133 -8.29 10.56 -10.28
C GLN A 133 -6.97 10.66 -11.07
N PHE A 134 -6.30 9.52 -11.31
CA PHE A 134 -5.07 9.47 -12.08
C PHE A 134 -5.29 9.90 -13.54
N ASP A 135 -6.33 9.38 -14.20
CA ASP A 135 -6.70 9.74 -15.57
C ASP A 135 -7.02 11.24 -15.70
N ARG A 136 -7.74 11.82 -14.74
CA ARG A 136 -8.05 13.26 -14.73
C ARG A 136 -6.79 14.11 -14.61
N VAL A 137 -5.83 13.72 -13.75
CA VAL A 137 -4.54 14.41 -13.64
C VAL A 137 -3.78 14.34 -14.97
N ARG A 138 -3.64 13.14 -15.57
CA ARG A 138 -2.98 12.97 -16.88
C ARG A 138 -3.64 13.80 -17.97
N HIS A 139 -4.97 13.83 -18.00
CA HIS A 139 -5.72 14.60 -18.98
C HIS A 139 -5.42 16.09 -18.88
N CYS A 140 -5.47 16.69 -17.68
CA CYS A 140 -5.14 18.10 -17.49
C CYS A 140 -3.72 18.45 -17.98
N LEU A 141 -2.75 17.58 -17.68
CA LEU A 141 -1.37 17.78 -18.10
C LEU A 141 -1.20 17.66 -19.62
N HIS A 142 -1.90 16.72 -20.26
CA HIS A 142 -1.94 16.59 -21.72
C HIS A 142 -2.56 17.82 -22.40
N GLN A 143 -3.46 18.54 -21.72
CA GLN A 143 -4.00 19.83 -22.18
C GLN A 143 -3.04 21.01 -21.95
N GLY A 144 -1.88 20.78 -21.34
CA GLY A 144 -0.86 21.80 -21.12
C GLY A 144 -1.00 22.58 -19.80
N PHE A 145 -1.91 22.18 -18.90
CA PHE A 145 -2.02 22.81 -17.59
C PHE A 145 -0.82 22.46 -16.70
N SER A 146 -0.35 23.42 -15.90
CA SER A 146 0.65 23.19 -14.87
C SER A 146 0.11 22.34 -13.72
N ALA A 147 1.00 21.81 -12.87
CA ALA A 147 0.59 21.05 -11.68
C ALA A 147 -0.28 21.88 -10.71
N VAL A 148 0.00 23.18 -10.59
CA VAL A 148 -0.77 24.11 -9.74
C VAL A 148 -2.16 24.35 -10.32
N GLU A 149 -2.28 24.56 -11.63
CA GLU A 149 -3.58 24.71 -12.29
C GLU A 149 -4.38 23.42 -12.22
N THR A 150 -3.75 22.27 -12.46
CA THR A 150 -4.37 20.96 -12.34
C THR A 150 -4.92 20.73 -10.93
N ALA A 151 -4.15 21.07 -9.90
CA ALA A 151 -4.60 20.97 -8.51
C ALA A 151 -5.86 21.81 -8.25
N ARG A 152 -5.91 23.04 -8.79
CA ARG A 152 -7.08 23.92 -8.70
C ARG A 152 -8.28 23.40 -9.48
N ILE A 153 -8.08 22.93 -10.72
CA ILE A 153 -9.14 22.41 -11.60
C ILE A 153 -9.77 21.15 -10.99
N LEU A 154 -8.96 20.28 -10.40
CA LEU A 154 -9.39 19.01 -9.84
C LEU A 154 -9.78 19.09 -8.36
N ASP A 155 -9.71 20.27 -7.75
CA ASP A 155 -9.94 20.51 -6.32
C ASP A 155 -9.19 19.50 -5.43
N CYS A 156 -7.88 19.38 -5.65
CA CYS A 156 -7.02 18.48 -4.89
C CYS A 156 -5.69 19.12 -4.52
N SER A 157 -4.92 18.47 -3.65
CA SER A 157 -3.65 19.04 -3.19
C SER A 157 -2.61 19.00 -4.32
N LEU A 158 -1.74 20.02 -4.35
CA LEU A 158 -0.58 20.04 -5.25
C LEU A 158 0.28 18.79 -5.09
N SER A 159 0.51 18.37 -3.84
CA SER A 159 1.26 17.16 -3.52
C SER A 159 0.67 15.89 -4.13
N LEU A 160 -0.67 15.81 -4.30
CA LEU A 160 -1.34 14.69 -4.95
C LEU A 160 -1.10 14.71 -6.46
N VAL A 161 -1.10 15.89 -7.08
CA VAL A 161 -0.81 16.04 -8.51
C VAL A 161 0.65 15.66 -8.79
N GLU A 162 1.60 16.18 -7.98
CA GLU A 162 3.03 15.85 -8.09
C GLU A 162 3.30 14.35 -7.91
N THR A 163 2.58 13.75 -6.96
CA THR A 163 2.55 12.30 -6.75
C THR A 163 2.17 11.55 -8.02
N TYR A 164 1.04 11.90 -8.64
CA TYR A 164 0.57 11.20 -9.83
C TYR A 164 1.45 11.46 -11.05
N LEU A 165 2.05 12.65 -11.15
CA LEU A 165 3.07 12.98 -12.14
C LEU A 165 4.29 12.07 -12.03
N GLN A 166 4.78 11.87 -10.81
CA GLN A 166 5.91 10.98 -10.57
C GLN A 166 5.54 9.53 -10.92
N MET A 167 4.32 9.10 -10.56
CA MET A 167 3.81 7.77 -10.92
C MET A 167 3.72 7.58 -12.44
N ASP A 168 3.23 8.57 -13.18
CA ASP A 168 3.08 8.47 -14.64
C ASP A 168 4.45 8.26 -15.32
N LYS A 169 5.45 9.04 -14.92
CA LYS A 169 6.84 8.88 -15.40
C LYS A 169 7.39 7.47 -15.13
N GLU A 170 7.15 6.94 -13.93
CA GLU A 170 7.58 5.58 -13.54
C GLU A 170 6.86 4.47 -14.31
N LEU A 171 5.65 4.73 -14.83
CA LEU A 171 4.86 3.74 -15.58
C LEU A 171 5.13 3.78 -17.08
N THR A 172 5.55 4.93 -17.61
CA THR A 172 5.84 5.14 -19.05
C THR A 172 7.31 4.93 -19.42
N GLY A 173 8.22 4.95 -18.44
CA GLY A 173 9.66 4.70 -18.62
C GLY A 173 10.00 3.22 -18.48
#